data_AF-B8LDU9-F1
#
_entry.id   AF-B8LDU9-F1
#
_cell.length_a   1.000
_cell.length_b   1.000
_cell.length_c   1.000
_cell.angle_alpha   90.00
_cell.angle_beta   90.00
_cell.angle_gamma   90.00
#
_symmetry.space_group_name_H-M   'P 1'
#
loop_
_entity.id
_entity.type
_entity.pdbx_description
1 polymer ?
#
loop_
_entity_poly.entity_id
_entity_poly.type
_entity_poly.pdbx_seq_one_letter_code
_entity_poly.pdbx_strand_id
1 'polypeptide(L)'
;MSPSAMKPPSSRKYSSADVPPVLGVARQVMDDDTEDSSDEDNHAAPAEQQSLKQRKKNRLTKVSAMYDLDGDGELDEIELAMRKYDRDGDGQLSKNEIYKIVQEQLKEKKDASQLRKVTAGLVCFVFVLALSNLGTSFASAILAKETKADSNSATMILKGTGDALGTQTSGENFDMEPLSPEENRRRRELVVKRLIDEPHGHHAHHRRMANKNKKGGSSKNTNKKNKPSKQRPGGCKDASTICDTSNADEIYFDQGVIPIAIAEKILKKCDGSRTVNLLRKYDDGSTDSHTLCMPGTSVVKKNLGNGMDSKNIKKNKREGENENQMISFVTGREETHFECDGKECAVYGGGLLQRAGEPCDISRGNADCEDGLVCIVPPGNVQSSWTGICSMLAANDPWYVDWENHNCVQDCDARLGGNCGGVVSDKVQNYDELYASHDMCCSLMLSWKGKECVRDAEALMDLVDDSSSPYLSKSQCWQSGSDCYNRGGQFTCCSGICYDKMCQ
;
A
#
# COMPACT_ATOMS: atom_id res chain seq x y z
N MET A 1 -1.78 -49.52 59.20
CA MET A 1 -0.31 -49.61 59.03
C MET A 1 0.32 -48.38 59.66
N SER A 2 1.41 -48.59 60.38
CA SER A 2 1.92 -47.81 61.52
C SER A 2 2.27 -46.34 61.29
N PRO A 3 2.25 -45.49 62.34
CA PRO A 3 2.81 -44.14 62.30
C PRO A 3 4.32 -44.19 62.54
N SER A 4 5.11 -43.58 61.65
CA SER A 4 6.56 -43.46 61.79
C SER A 4 6.95 -42.34 62.75
N ALA A 5 7.83 -42.69 63.69
CA ALA A 5 8.31 -41.88 64.79
C ALA A 5 9.28 -40.76 64.33
N MET A 6 9.11 -39.57 64.90
CA MET A 6 10.08 -38.48 64.86
C MET A 6 11.30 -38.79 65.73
N LYS A 7 12.50 -38.60 65.16
CA LYS A 7 13.80 -38.67 65.87
C LYS A 7 14.27 -37.24 66.23
N PRO A 8 14.82 -37.00 67.43
CA PRO A 8 15.32 -35.68 67.83
C PRO A 8 16.70 -35.36 67.21
N PRO A 9 17.06 -34.06 67.09
CA PRO A 9 18.29 -33.64 66.43
C PRO A 9 19.54 -33.83 67.29
N SER A 10 20.59 -34.34 66.66
CA SER A 10 21.95 -34.45 67.15
C SER A 10 22.59 -33.07 67.32
N SER A 11 23.16 -32.81 68.50
CA SER A 11 24.01 -31.67 68.79
C SER A 11 25.28 -31.70 67.91
N ARG A 12 25.56 -30.59 67.19
CA ARG A 12 26.83 -30.38 66.49
C ARG A 12 27.57 -29.19 67.13
N LYS A 13 28.82 -29.47 67.48
CA LYS A 13 29.83 -28.55 68.01
C LYS A 13 30.16 -27.48 66.95
N TYR A 14 30.22 -26.21 67.37
CA TYR A 14 30.78 -25.13 66.57
C TYR A 14 32.31 -25.23 66.58
N SER A 15 32.91 -25.42 65.41
CA SER A 15 34.34 -25.23 65.16
C SER A 15 34.53 -23.84 64.57
N SER A 16 35.45 -23.05 65.15
CA SER A 16 35.89 -21.76 64.62
C SER A 16 36.86 -21.98 63.47
N ALA A 17 36.35 -22.04 62.24
CA ALA A 17 37.08 -21.77 61.01
C ALA A 17 36.05 -21.82 59.89
N ASP A 18 35.92 -20.72 59.14
CA ASP A 18 35.30 -20.56 57.82
C ASP A 18 34.48 -19.27 57.77
N VAL A 19 35.20 -18.16 57.61
CA VAL A 19 34.64 -16.87 57.16
C VAL A 19 34.62 -16.92 55.62
N PRO A 20 33.46 -16.92 54.96
CA PRO A 20 33.41 -16.81 53.50
C PRO A 20 33.79 -15.40 53.04
N PRO A 21 34.40 -15.23 51.86
CA PRO A 21 34.74 -13.92 51.32
C PRO A 21 33.46 -13.14 51.00
N VAL A 22 33.43 -11.89 51.45
CA VAL A 22 32.37 -10.91 51.16
C VAL A 22 32.43 -10.59 49.66
N LEU A 23 31.45 -11.10 48.92
CA LEU A 23 31.18 -10.69 47.54
C LEU A 23 30.70 -9.23 47.55
N GLY A 24 31.55 -8.33 47.07
CA GLY A 24 31.21 -6.93 46.82
C GLY A 24 30.12 -6.83 45.76
N VAL A 25 28.93 -6.44 46.17
CA VAL A 25 27.84 -6.04 45.27
C VAL A 25 28.07 -4.57 44.94
N ALA A 26 28.61 -4.30 43.77
CA ALA A 26 28.58 -2.97 43.17
C ALA A 26 27.12 -2.58 42.92
N ARG A 27 26.61 -1.67 43.75
CA ARG A 27 25.26 -1.11 43.62
C ARG A 27 25.34 -0.01 42.55
N GLN A 28 24.77 -0.28 41.38
CA GLN A 28 24.47 0.75 40.39
C GLN A 28 23.51 1.75 41.02
N VAL A 29 23.94 3.01 41.05
CA VAL A 29 23.11 4.17 41.34
C VAL A 29 22.14 4.30 40.16
N MET A 30 20.85 4.18 40.43
CA MET A 30 19.80 4.61 39.51
C MET A 30 19.66 6.11 39.68
N ASP A 31 20.11 6.86 38.69
CA ASP A 31 19.79 8.28 38.56
C ASP A 31 18.34 8.40 38.05
N ASP A 32 17.58 9.24 38.76
CA ASP A 32 16.18 9.57 38.53
C ASP A 32 16.15 10.73 37.53
N ASP A 33 16.05 10.41 36.24
CA ASP A 33 15.92 11.40 35.18
C ASP A 33 14.45 11.82 35.03
N THR A 34 14.13 12.95 35.68
CA THR A 34 12.98 13.79 35.37
C THR A 34 13.34 14.68 34.18
N GLU A 35 12.96 14.28 32.96
CA GLU A 35 13.04 15.15 31.77
C GLU A 35 11.76 15.99 31.63
N ASP A 36 11.88 17.27 31.98
CA ASP A 36 11.05 18.37 31.51
C ASP A 36 11.74 19.02 30.30
N SER A 37 10.89 19.43 29.37
CA SER A 37 11.11 20.14 28.12
C SER A 37 12.29 21.12 28.03
N SER A 38 12.99 21.13 26.90
CA SER A 38 13.06 22.27 25.95
C SER A 38 14.16 22.09 24.91
N ASP A 39 13.88 22.67 23.74
CA ASP A 39 14.71 22.77 22.55
C ASP A 39 16.11 23.36 22.81
N GLU A 40 17.15 22.86 22.13
CA GLU A 40 18.03 23.64 21.23
C GLU A 40 19.32 22.89 20.84
N ASP A 41 19.60 22.96 19.54
CA ASP A 41 20.89 23.26 18.92
C ASP A 41 22.16 22.42 19.23
N ASN A 42 22.50 21.66 18.18
CA ASN A 42 23.85 21.24 17.85
C ASN A 42 24.77 22.47 17.65
N HIS A 43 25.65 22.73 18.62
CA HIS A 43 26.93 23.38 18.33
C HIS A 43 28.10 22.64 18.97
N ALA A 44 29.03 22.29 18.08
CA ALA A 44 30.26 21.59 18.33
C ALA A 44 31.17 22.31 19.33
N ALA A 45 31.85 21.50 20.16
CA ALA A 45 32.97 21.90 20.98
C ALA A 45 34.16 22.42 20.15
N PRO A 46 35.10 23.12 20.81
CA PRO A 46 36.38 22.46 20.95
C PRO A 46 36.91 22.45 22.38
N ALA A 47 37.70 21.41 22.62
CA ALA A 47 38.43 21.09 23.82
C ALA A 47 39.52 22.12 24.14
N GLU A 48 39.50 22.67 25.35
CA GLU A 48 40.69 23.05 26.11
C GLU A 48 40.30 23.40 27.55
N GLN A 49 41.06 22.89 28.52
CA GLN A 49 41.04 23.16 29.99
C GLN A 49 40.87 21.90 30.86
N GLN A 50 41.81 20.97 30.73
CA GLN A 50 42.13 20.01 31.78
C GLN A 50 43.55 20.27 32.31
N SER A 51 43.70 21.24 33.19
CA SER A 51 44.72 21.24 34.26
C SER A 51 44.51 22.47 35.13
N LEU A 52 44.76 22.34 36.44
CA LEU A 52 44.63 23.40 37.46
C LEU A 52 43.28 23.56 38.20
N LYS A 53 42.47 22.50 38.35
CA LYS A 53 41.57 22.43 39.52
C LYS A 53 42.38 21.99 40.75
N GLN A 54 42.88 23.01 41.44
CA GLN A 54 43.57 22.97 42.70
C GLN A 54 42.99 21.93 43.67
N ARG A 55 43.87 21.14 44.27
CA ARG A 55 43.66 20.38 45.50
C ARG A 55 43.26 21.37 46.61
N LYS A 56 42.01 21.81 46.64
CA LYS A 56 41.39 22.28 47.87
C LYS A 56 41.39 21.05 48.76
N LYS A 57 42.36 20.98 49.68
CA LYS A 57 42.36 20.02 50.77
C LYS A 57 41.00 20.16 51.43
N ASN A 58 40.13 19.18 51.20
CA ASN A 58 38.81 19.11 51.80
C ASN A 58 39.04 18.93 53.29
N ARG A 59 39.14 20.04 54.03
CA ARG A 59 39.18 19.98 55.48
C ARG A 59 37.81 19.45 55.90
N LEU A 60 37.79 18.24 56.46
CA LEU A 60 36.65 17.68 57.17
C LEU A 60 36.02 18.76 58.05
N THR A 61 34.69 18.83 58.05
CA THR A 61 34.01 19.77 58.94
C THR A 61 34.32 19.41 60.39
N LYS A 62 34.26 20.37 61.32
CA LYS A 62 34.59 20.15 62.74
C LYS A 62 33.82 18.98 63.36
N VAL A 63 32.59 18.74 62.89
CA VAL A 63 31.74 17.60 63.28
C VAL A 63 32.24 16.30 62.64
N SER A 64 32.62 16.34 61.36
CA SER A 64 33.19 15.18 60.65
C SER A 64 34.45 14.65 61.31
N ALA A 65 35.33 15.55 61.76
CA ALA A 65 36.59 15.21 62.41
C ALA A 65 36.44 14.53 63.79
N MET A 66 35.22 14.47 64.34
CA MET A 66 34.95 13.72 65.59
C MET A 66 34.76 12.21 65.35
N TYR A 67 34.46 11.82 64.11
CA TYR A 67 34.22 10.41 63.75
C TYR A 67 35.39 9.80 62.98
N ASP A 68 36.39 10.59 62.60
CA ASP A 68 37.65 10.15 61.98
C ASP A 68 38.53 9.51 63.06
N LEU A 69 38.40 8.20 63.26
CA LEU A 69 39.04 7.44 64.33
C LEU A 69 40.53 7.18 64.05
N ASP A 70 40.91 7.12 62.78
CA ASP A 70 42.29 6.84 62.36
C ASP A 70 43.09 8.11 61.98
N GLY A 71 42.42 9.25 61.84
CA GLY A 71 43.01 10.57 61.60
C GLY A 71 43.47 10.77 60.17
N ASP A 72 42.98 9.97 59.22
CA ASP A 72 43.44 9.99 57.83
C ASP A 72 42.88 11.18 57.02
N GLY A 73 41.89 11.88 57.58
CA GLY A 73 41.28 13.05 56.96
C GLY A 73 40.13 12.72 56.00
N GLU A 74 39.70 11.47 55.94
CA GLU A 74 38.52 10.96 55.25
C GLU A 74 37.57 10.31 56.29
N LEU A 75 36.35 9.91 55.89
CA LEU A 75 35.52 9.05 56.75
C LEU A 75 35.30 7.75 56.01
N ASP A 76 35.58 6.63 56.66
CA ASP A 76 35.19 5.33 56.13
C ASP A 76 33.65 5.16 56.13
N GLU A 77 33.16 4.09 55.51
CA GLU A 77 31.72 3.83 55.43
C GLU A 77 31.06 3.68 56.82
N ILE A 78 31.81 3.19 57.81
CA ILE A 78 31.34 2.95 59.17
C ILE A 78 31.29 4.27 59.95
N GLU A 79 32.32 5.10 59.86
CA GLU A 79 32.42 6.42 60.47
C GLU A 79 31.39 7.38 59.89
N LEU A 80 31.19 7.35 58.57
CA LEU A 80 30.12 8.08 57.91
C LEU A 80 28.73 7.60 58.37
N ALA A 81 28.55 6.29 58.55
CA ALA A 81 27.31 5.74 59.08
C ALA A 81 27.07 6.19 60.53
N MET A 82 28.09 6.12 61.40
CA MET A 82 27.98 6.59 62.78
C MET A 82 27.57 8.06 62.84
N ARG A 83 28.21 8.91 62.02
CA ARG A 83 27.85 10.32 61.89
C ARG A 83 26.43 10.55 61.39
N LYS A 84 25.90 9.69 60.52
CA LYS A 84 24.53 9.80 60.01
C LYS A 84 23.49 9.51 61.10
N TYR A 85 23.82 8.64 62.04
CA TYR A 85 22.90 8.24 63.11
C TYR A 85 22.94 9.14 64.34
N ASP A 86 24.05 9.85 64.54
CA ASP A 86 24.20 10.90 65.54
C ASP A 86 23.49 12.19 65.06
N ARG A 87 22.31 12.46 65.63
CA ARG A 87 21.45 13.58 65.19
C ARG A 87 21.77 14.88 65.90
N ASP A 88 22.32 14.83 67.10
CA ASP A 88 22.65 16.02 67.87
C ASP A 88 24.10 16.49 67.62
N GLY A 89 24.92 15.66 66.96
CA GLY A 89 26.27 15.99 66.52
C GLY A 89 27.25 16.11 67.66
N ASP A 90 26.99 15.42 68.77
CA ASP A 90 27.83 15.46 69.97
C ASP A 90 29.02 14.48 69.92
N GLY A 91 29.05 13.61 68.91
CA GLY A 91 30.10 12.60 68.71
C GLY A 91 29.86 11.32 69.52
N GLN A 92 28.70 11.14 70.14
CA GLN A 92 28.32 9.98 70.93
C GLN A 92 26.95 9.44 70.50
N LEU A 93 26.85 8.13 70.30
CA LEU A 93 25.56 7.51 70.00
C LEU A 93 24.76 7.29 71.29
N SER A 94 23.68 8.06 71.47
CA SER A 94 22.76 7.87 72.57
C SER A 94 22.04 6.51 72.47
N LYS A 95 21.55 6.00 73.61
CA LYS A 95 20.79 4.72 73.64
C LYS A 95 19.62 4.70 72.65
N ASN A 96 19.01 5.86 72.41
CA ASN A 96 17.88 6.00 71.47
C ASN A 96 18.33 5.93 70.01
N GLU A 97 19.53 6.41 69.68
CA GLU A 97 20.11 6.32 68.34
C GLU A 97 20.60 4.90 68.04
N ILE A 98 21.25 4.26 69.02
CA ILE A 98 21.65 2.85 68.92
C ILE A 98 20.42 1.95 68.67
N TYR A 99 19.30 2.21 69.37
CA TYR A 99 18.07 1.44 69.14
C TYR A 99 17.55 1.58 67.71
N LYS A 100 17.61 2.79 67.13
CA LYS A 100 17.22 3.03 65.74
C LYS A 100 18.11 2.28 64.75
N ILE A 101 19.43 2.28 64.98
CA ILE A 101 20.39 1.52 64.15
C ILE A 101 20.03 0.04 64.13
N VAL A 102 19.77 -0.56 65.30
CA VAL A 102 19.40 -1.98 65.39
C VAL A 102 18.05 -2.25 64.72
N GLN A 103 17.08 -1.36 64.90
CA GLN A 103 15.77 -1.50 64.28
C GLN A 103 15.86 -1.44 62.75
N GLU A 104 16.70 -0.55 62.21
CA GLU A 104 16.96 -0.42 60.78
C GLU A 104 17.64 -1.68 60.22
N GLN A 105 18.66 -2.21 60.90
CA GLN A 105 19.29 -3.49 60.49
C GLN A 105 18.33 -4.68 60.51
N LEU A 106 17.42 -4.75 61.49
CA LEU A 106 16.40 -5.80 61.54
C LEU A 106 15.39 -5.65 60.40
N LYS A 107 15.05 -4.41 60.02
CA LYS A 107 14.17 -4.13 58.87
C LYS A 107 14.86 -4.52 57.56
N GLU A 108 16.11 -4.14 57.37
CA GLU A 108 16.91 -4.51 56.19
C GLU A 108 17.08 -6.02 56.05
N LYS A 109 17.29 -6.76 57.15
CA LYS A 109 17.31 -8.24 57.11
C LYS A 109 15.97 -8.83 56.67
N LYS A 110 14.85 -8.24 57.11
CA LYS A 110 13.51 -8.68 56.70
C LYS A 110 13.29 -8.41 55.20
N ASP A 111 13.69 -7.25 54.71
CA ASP A 111 13.54 -6.86 53.31
C ASP A 111 14.45 -7.71 52.40
N ALA A 112 15.68 -8.00 52.83
CA ALA A 112 16.56 -8.94 52.13
C ALA A 112 15.96 -10.36 52.02
N SER A 113 15.22 -10.81 53.04
CA SER A 113 14.52 -12.11 52.99
C SER A 113 13.36 -12.12 52.00
N GLN A 114 12.65 -11.00 51.85
CA GLN A 114 11.57 -10.88 50.85
C GLN A 114 12.13 -10.82 49.44
N LEU A 115 13.22 -10.06 49.23
CA LEU A 115 13.92 -10.00 47.95
C LEU A 115 14.40 -11.38 47.48
N ARG A 116 14.90 -12.23 48.39
CA ARG A 116 15.25 -13.63 48.04
C ARG A 116 14.06 -14.44 47.54
N LYS A 117 12.88 -14.26 48.14
CA LYS A 117 11.65 -14.96 47.69
C LYS A 117 11.20 -14.46 46.32
N VAL A 118 11.24 -13.14 46.09
CA VAL A 118 10.90 -12.54 44.79
C VAL A 118 11.87 -12.99 43.70
N THR A 119 13.18 -12.98 43.99
CA THR A 119 14.22 -13.43 43.06
C THR A 119 14.03 -14.89 42.68
N ALA A 120 13.76 -15.77 43.65
CA ALA A 120 13.46 -17.18 43.39
C ALA A 120 12.21 -17.36 42.52
N GLY A 121 11.17 -16.55 42.75
CA GLY A 121 9.96 -16.53 41.92
C GLY A 121 10.24 -16.11 40.48
N LEU A 122 11.06 -15.07 40.28
CA LEU A 122 11.43 -14.57 38.97
C LEU A 122 12.27 -15.59 38.18
N VAL A 123 13.23 -16.26 38.84
CA VAL A 123 14.02 -17.33 38.21
C VAL A 123 13.11 -18.50 37.78
N CYS A 124 12.15 -18.89 38.62
CA CYS A 124 11.17 -19.91 38.27
C CYS A 124 10.32 -19.51 37.06
N PHE A 125 9.87 -18.25 37.02
CA PHE A 125 9.08 -17.71 35.91
C PHE A 125 9.85 -17.69 34.58
N VAL A 126 11.13 -17.29 34.61
CA VAL A 126 12.00 -17.33 33.42
C VAL A 126 12.17 -18.76 32.92
N PHE A 127 12.30 -19.74 33.82
CA PHE A 127 12.38 -21.15 33.43
C PHE A 127 11.08 -21.65 32.77
N VAL A 128 9.92 -21.25 33.28
CA VAL A 128 8.61 -21.55 32.66
C VAL A 128 8.49 -20.92 31.28
N LEU A 129 8.93 -19.67 31.10
CA LEU A 129 8.95 -19.01 29.79
C LEU A 129 9.88 -19.74 28.80
N ALA A 130 11.05 -20.17 29.24
CA ALA A 130 11.97 -20.94 28.41
C ALA A 130 11.35 -22.27 27.96
N LEU A 131 10.66 -22.99 28.86
CA LEU A 131 9.93 -24.21 28.52
C LEU A 131 8.77 -23.97 27.55
N SER A 132 8.06 -22.84 27.66
CA SER A 132 7.00 -22.46 26.73
C SER A 132 7.53 -22.22 25.31
N ASN A 133 8.67 -21.54 25.20
CA ASN A 133 9.35 -21.30 23.92
C ASN A 133 9.89 -22.61 23.31
N LEU A 134 10.36 -23.54 24.16
CA LEU A 134 10.79 -24.87 23.71
C LEU A 134 9.60 -25.70 23.22
N GLY A 135 8.47 -25.66 23.93
CA GLY A 135 7.24 -26.38 23.55
C GLY A 135 6.65 -25.90 22.22
N THR A 136 6.61 -24.58 22.00
CA THR A 136 6.16 -24.00 20.72
C THR A 136 7.08 -24.39 19.56
N SER A 137 8.40 -24.35 19.77
CA SER A 137 9.38 -24.79 18.76
C SER A 137 9.22 -26.27 18.38
N PHE A 138 8.97 -27.14 19.37
CA PHE A 138 8.76 -28.57 19.13
C PHE A 138 7.44 -28.84 18.40
N ALA A 139 6.37 -28.11 18.74
CA ALA A 139 5.09 -28.19 18.03
C ALA A 139 5.22 -27.77 16.56
N SER A 140 5.94 -26.67 16.28
CA SER A 140 6.22 -26.22 14.90
C SER A 140 7.04 -27.25 14.11
N ALA A 141 8.04 -27.89 14.75
CA ALA A 141 8.86 -28.91 14.10
C ALA A 141 8.06 -30.18 13.74
N ILE A 142 7.13 -30.61 14.60
CA ILE A 142 6.23 -31.72 14.30
C ILE A 142 5.31 -31.35 13.14
N LEU A 143 4.70 -30.16 13.16
CA LEU A 143 3.84 -29.70 12.07
C LEU A 143 4.58 -29.63 10.73
N ALA A 144 5.80 -29.08 10.70
CA ALA A 144 6.60 -28.99 9.48
C ALA A 144 6.98 -30.36 8.89
N LYS A 145 7.15 -31.39 9.73
CA LYS A 145 7.45 -32.76 9.27
C LYS A 145 6.24 -33.43 8.62
N GLU A 146 5.02 -33.06 9.04
CA GLU A 146 3.77 -33.60 8.53
C GLU A 146 3.24 -32.88 7.29
N THR A 147 3.88 -31.79 6.87
CA THR A 147 3.57 -31.12 5.60
C THR A 147 4.55 -31.55 4.51
N LYS A 148 4.06 -32.21 3.45
CA LYS A 148 4.84 -32.40 2.21
C LYS A 148 4.26 -31.52 1.12
N ALA A 149 5.11 -30.77 0.44
CA ALA A 149 4.76 -30.17 -0.84
C ALA A 149 4.67 -31.29 -1.88
N ASP A 150 3.49 -31.48 -2.46
CA ASP A 150 3.34 -32.37 -3.61
C ASP A 150 3.90 -31.65 -4.84
N SER A 151 4.92 -32.25 -5.46
CA SER A 151 5.62 -31.65 -6.60
C SER A 151 4.74 -31.47 -7.83
N ASN A 152 3.61 -32.18 -7.89
CA ASN A 152 2.74 -32.17 -9.07
C ASN A 152 1.60 -31.16 -8.96
N SER A 153 1.07 -30.92 -7.75
CA SER A 153 -0.08 -30.04 -7.53
C SER A 153 0.26 -28.68 -6.94
N ALA A 154 1.52 -28.45 -6.52
CA ALA A 154 1.95 -27.27 -5.78
C ALA A 154 1.13 -27.00 -4.49
N THR A 155 0.33 -27.98 -4.03
CA THR A 155 -0.42 -27.91 -2.78
C THR A 155 0.36 -28.60 -1.66
N MET A 156 0.26 -28.07 -0.44
CA MET A 156 0.79 -28.76 0.74
C MET A 156 -0.26 -29.77 1.21
N ILE A 157 0.13 -31.03 1.37
CA ILE A 157 -0.78 -32.10 1.81
C ILE A 157 -0.33 -32.61 3.18
N LEU A 158 -1.27 -32.84 4.10
CA LEU A 158 -1.00 -33.41 5.42
C LEU A 158 -0.67 -34.90 5.29
N LYS A 159 0.48 -35.31 5.82
CA LYS A 159 1.02 -36.67 5.70
C LYS A 159 0.36 -37.62 6.71
N GLY A 160 -0.93 -37.86 6.54
CA GLY A 160 -1.66 -38.86 7.34
C GLY A 160 -3.13 -38.92 6.99
N THR A 161 -3.75 -37.76 6.76
CA THR A 161 -5.14 -37.68 6.30
C THR A 161 -5.25 -37.56 4.79
N GLY A 162 -4.20 -37.08 4.11
CA GLY A 162 -4.25 -36.79 2.67
C GLY A 162 -5.02 -35.52 2.33
N ASP A 163 -5.42 -34.73 3.35
CA ASP A 163 -6.11 -33.47 3.14
C ASP A 163 -5.14 -32.40 2.64
N ALA A 164 -5.57 -31.65 1.64
CA ALA A 164 -4.88 -30.46 1.19
C ALA A 164 -4.93 -29.41 2.31
N LEU A 165 -3.76 -29.06 2.85
CA LEU A 165 -3.59 -27.89 3.67
C LEU A 165 -3.64 -26.67 2.77
N GLY A 166 -4.82 -26.08 2.66
CA GLY A 166 -4.92 -24.72 2.18
C GLY A 166 -4.15 -23.82 3.14
N THR A 167 -3.05 -23.22 2.68
CA THR A 167 -2.61 -21.95 3.27
C THR A 167 -3.68 -20.93 2.92
N GLN A 168 -4.76 -20.90 3.69
CA GLN A 168 -5.59 -19.71 3.72
C GLN A 168 -4.67 -18.63 4.28
N THR A 169 -4.04 -17.86 3.39
CA THR A 169 -3.86 -16.45 3.66
C THR A 169 -5.21 -16.02 4.24
N SER A 170 -5.27 -15.64 5.51
CA SER A 170 -6.53 -15.39 6.22
C SER A 170 -7.26 -14.14 5.68
N GLY A 171 -6.98 -13.79 4.43
CA GLY A 171 -7.63 -12.77 3.64
C GLY A 171 -9.05 -13.21 3.31
N GLU A 172 -10.01 -12.39 3.72
CA GLU A 172 -11.38 -12.51 3.23
C GLU A 172 -11.42 -11.93 1.82
N ASN A 173 -11.92 -12.71 0.87
CA ASN A 173 -12.09 -12.29 -0.51
C ASN A 173 -13.53 -11.80 -0.71
N PHE A 174 -13.69 -10.65 -1.34
CA PHE A 174 -14.98 -10.08 -1.69
C PHE A 174 -15.06 -9.90 -3.20
N ASP A 175 -16.10 -10.44 -3.82
CA ASP A 175 -16.32 -10.28 -5.26
C ASP A 175 -16.87 -8.88 -5.55
N MET A 176 -16.27 -8.19 -6.52
CA MET A 176 -16.81 -6.98 -7.13
C MET A 176 -17.63 -7.35 -8.35
N GLU A 177 -18.82 -6.77 -8.47
CA GLU A 177 -19.67 -6.99 -9.64
C GLU A 177 -19.19 -6.08 -10.78
N PRO A 178 -18.89 -6.65 -11.96
CA PRO A 178 -18.47 -5.86 -13.11
C PRO A 178 -19.64 -5.00 -13.60
N LEU A 179 -19.34 -3.74 -13.93
CA LEU A 179 -20.33 -2.84 -14.52
C LEU A 179 -20.62 -3.29 -15.95
N SER A 180 -21.92 -3.36 -16.31
CA SER A 180 -22.30 -3.55 -17.71
C SER A 180 -21.79 -2.39 -18.58
N PRO A 181 -21.52 -2.60 -19.90
CA PRO A 181 -20.99 -1.54 -20.76
C PRO A 181 -21.89 -0.28 -20.81
N GLU A 182 -23.21 -0.44 -20.77
CA GLU A 182 -24.16 0.68 -20.74
C GLU A 182 -24.11 1.42 -19.41
N GLU A 183 -24.05 0.69 -18.29
CA GLU A 183 -23.96 1.28 -16.96
C GLU A 183 -22.62 2.01 -16.76
N ASN A 184 -21.52 1.43 -17.23
CA ASN A 184 -20.21 2.07 -17.21
C ASN A 184 -20.26 3.40 -17.96
N ARG A 185 -20.85 3.45 -19.16
CA ARG A 185 -21.05 4.71 -19.91
C ARG A 185 -21.84 5.74 -19.12
N ARG A 186 -22.98 5.34 -18.53
CA ARG A 186 -23.80 6.24 -17.68
C ARG A 186 -23.04 6.75 -16.45
N ARG A 187 -22.28 5.88 -15.77
CA ARG A 187 -21.48 6.28 -14.60
C ARG A 187 -20.34 7.21 -14.98
N ARG A 188 -19.66 6.98 -16.11
CA ARG A 188 -18.66 7.92 -16.65
C ARG A 188 -19.25 9.30 -16.91
N GLU A 189 -20.42 9.37 -17.53
CA GLU A 189 -21.12 10.64 -17.75
C GLU A 189 -21.47 11.34 -16.42
N LEU A 190 -21.92 10.58 -15.41
CA LEU A 190 -22.18 11.13 -14.07
C LEU A 190 -20.90 11.66 -13.40
N VAL A 191 -19.79 10.94 -13.51
CA VAL A 191 -18.48 11.37 -12.97
C VAL A 191 -18.03 12.65 -13.66
N VAL A 192 -18.05 12.69 -15.00
CA VAL A 192 -17.69 13.88 -15.78
C VAL A 192 -18.59 15.06 -15.42
N LYS A 193 -19.90 14.82 -15.32
CA LYS A 193 -20.87 15.86 -14.92
C LYS A 193 -20.57 16.41 -13.53
N ARG A 194 -20.31 15.55 -12.53
CA ARG A 194 -19.92 15.99 -11.17
C ARG A 194 -18.62 16.79 -11.17
N LEU A 195 -17.65 16.40 -12.01
CA LEU A 195 -16.38 17.13 -12.14
C LEU A 195 -16.54 18.51 -12.81
N ILE A 196 -17.52 18.65 -13.71
CA ILE A 196 -17.85 19.94 -14.34
C ILE A 196 -18.63 20.83 -13.37
N ASP A 197 -19.61 20.27 -12.67
CA ASP A 197 -20.47 21.01 -11.73
C ASP A 197 -19.67 21.47 -10.49
N GLU A 198 -18.77 20.63 -9.99
CA GLU A 198 -17.94 20.89 -8.80
C GLU A 198 -16.44 20.64 -9.08
N PRO A 199 -15.75 21.50 -9.84
CA PRO A 199 -14.36 21.29 -10.23
C PRO A 199 -13.37 21.31 -9.06
N HIS A 200 -13.79 21.85 -7.92
CA HIS A 200 -13.05 21.88 -6.65
C HIS A 200 -13.76 21.10 -5.54
N GLY A 201 -14.75 20.29 -5.91
CA GLY A 201 -15.45 19.41 -4.98
C GLY A 201 -14.54 18.32 -4.45
N HIS A 202 -14.96 17.68 -3.36
CA HIS A 202 -14.19 16.58 -2.75
C HIS A 202 -13.99 15.42 -3.74
N HIS A 203 -15.00 15.11 -4.55
CA HIS A 203 -14.92 14.12 -5.64
C HIS A 203 -13.86 14.47 -6.68
N ALA A 204 -13.72 15.75 -7.02
CA ALA A 204 -12.73 16.19 -7.99
C ALA A 204 -11.31 15.99 -7.48
N HIS A 205 -11.07 16.16 -6.18
CA HIS A 205 -9.75 15.96 -5.59
C HIS A 205 -9.30 14.50 -5.52
N HIS A 206 -10.22 13.55 -5.32
CA HIS A 206 -9.88 12.12 -5.28
C HIS A 206 -9.86 11.49 -6.66
N ARG A 207 -10.67 11.99 -7.60
CA ARG A 207 -10.72 11.44 -8.96
C ARG A 207 -9.66 12.01 -9.88
N ARG A 208 -9.21 13.25 -9.67
CA ARG A 208 -8.10 13.82 -10.44
C ARG A 208 -6.79 13.35 -9.85
N MET A 209 -5.99 12.71 -10.68
CA MET A 209 -4.59 12.41 -10.39
C MET A 209 -3.86 13.70 -10.06
N ALA A 210 -3.61 13.92 -8.78
CA ALA A 210 -2.76 15.01 -8.37
C ALA A 210 -1.35 14.67 -8.86
N ASN A 211 -0.96 15.25 -10.00
CA ASN A 211 0.37 15.14 -10.59
C ASN A 211 1.40 15.86 -9.70
N LYS A 212 1.54 15.39 -8.45
CA LYS A 212 2.33 16.00 -7.37
C LYS A 212 3.82 15.87 -7.62
N ASN A 213 4.24 14.97 -8.51
CA ASN A 213 5.64 14.70 -8.79
C ASN A 213 6.32 15.69 -9.75
N LYS A 214 5.60 16.66 -10.36
CA LYS A 214 6.22 17.66 -11.23
C LYS A 214 6.70 18.95 -10.54
N LYS A 215 6.59 19.09 -9.22
CA LYS A 215 7.08 20.27 -8.47
C LYS A 215 8.52 20.16 -7.94
N GLY A 216 9.38 19.38 -8.60
CA GLY A 216 10.83 19.31 -8.33
C GLY A 216 11.67 20.43 -8.97
N GLY A 217 11.07 21.34 -9.73
CA GLY A 217 11.76 22.49 -10.32
C GLY A 217 11.77 23.70 -9.39
N SER A 218 12.80 23.80 -8.55
CA SER A 218 13.13 24.95 -7.72
C SER A 218 13.34 26.22 -8.57
N SER A 219 12.26 26.93 -8.92
CA SER A 219 12.34 28.31 -9.40
C SER A 219 12.53 29.22 -8.19
N LYS A 220 13.78 29.29 -7.72
CA LYS A 220 14.22 30.29 -6.74
C LYS A 220 14.24 31.65 -7.41
N ASN A 221 13.55 32.59 -6.77
CA ASN A 221 13.80 34.04 -6.80
C ASN A 221 13.85 34.73 -8.17
N THR A 222 12.72 35.33 -8.55
CA THR A 222 12.77 36.71 -9.05
C THR A 222 11.70 37.58 -8.41
N ASN A 223 12.15 38.78 -8.07
CA ASN A 223 11.53 39.81 -7.28
C ASN A 223 10.08 40.15 -7.69
N LYS A 224 9.26 40.24 -6.66
CA LYS A 224 7.90 40.78 -6.64
C LYS A 224 7.97 42.30 -6.83
N LYS A 225 7.51 42.82 -7.96
CA LYS A 225 6.85 44.13 -8.15
C LYS A 225 6.62 44.39 -9.64
N ASN A 226 5.44 44.03 -10.13
CA ASN A 226 4.66 44.82 -11.10
C ASN A 226 3.30 44.14 -11.34
N LYS A 227 2.21 44.82 -10.97
CA LYS A 227 0.86 44.60 -11.52
C LYS A 227 0.87 45.16 -12.95
N PRO A 228 0.25 44.49 -13.94
CA PRO A 228 -1.11 44.90 -14.28
C PRO A 228 -2.04 43.79 -14.84
N SER A 229 -3.31 44.21 -15.01
CA SER A 229 -4.38 43.68 -15.86
C SER A 229 -5.07 42.36 -15.50
N LYS A 230 -6.36 42.51 -15.15
CA LYS A 230 -7.41 41.52 -15.25
C LYS A 230 -7.50 40.99 -16.69
N GLN A 231 -7.00 39.78 -16.95
CA GLN A 231 -7.52 38.96 -18.04
C GLN A 231 -8.56 38.00 -17.44
N ARG A 232 -9.75 38.03 -18.02
CA ARG A 232 -10.85 37.12 -17.69
C ARG A 232 -10.46 35.71 -18.15
N PRO A 233 -10.74 34.65 -17.37
CA PRO A 233 -10.65 33.30 -17.89
C PRO A 233 -11.63 33.17 -19.07
N GLY A 234 -11.12 32.76 -20.22
CA GLY A 234 -11.91 32.46 -21.41
C GLY A 234 -12.87 31.33 -21.10
N GLY A 235 -14.18 31.63 -21.11
CA GLY A 235 -15.21 30.63 -20.97
C GLY A 235 -15.33 29.82 -22.26
N CYS A 236 -15.31 28.49 -22.15
CA CYS A 236 -15.81 27.59 -23.17
C CYS A 236 -17.29 27.92 -23.41
N LYS A 237 -17.63 28.41 -24.60
CA LYS A 237 -19.00 28.86 -24.90
C LYS A 237 -19.85 27.84 -25.67
N ASP A 238 -19.28 26.75 -26.16
CA ASP A 238 -20.01 25.84 -27.04
C ASP A 238 -19.95 24.40 -26.53
N ALA A 239 -21.12 23.85 -26.20
CA ALA A 239 -21.30 22.50 -25.63
C ALA A 239 -20.98 21.34 -26.61
N SER A 240 -20.57 21.64 -27.85
CA SER A 240 -20.25 20.63 -28.87
C SER A 240 -18.76 20.52 -29.19
N THR A 241 -17.91 21.36 -28.59
CA THR A 241 -16.45 21.22 -28.74
C THR A 241 -15.94 20.52 -27.50
N ILE A 242 -15.71 19.21 -27.64
CA ILE A 242 -14.92 18.42 -26.69
C ILE A 242 -13.66 19.25 -26.43
N CYS A 243 -13.52 19.75 -25.21
CA CYS A 243 -12.34 20.51 -24.82
C CYS A 243 -11.13 19.63 -25.13
N ASP A 244 -10.18 20.15 -25.89
CA ASP A 244 -8.90 19.49 -26.15
C ASP A 244 -8.17 19.34 -24.81
N THR A 245 -8.44 18.22 -24.14
CA THR A 245 -7.93 17.88 -22.83
C THR A 245 -6.54 17.26 -22.94
N SER A 246 -5.65 17.88 -23.71
CA SER A 246 -4.23 17.47 -23.77
C SER A 246 -3.49 17.65 -22.44
N ASN A 247 -4.14 18.31 -21.46
CA ASN A 247 -3.78 18.32 -20.04
C ASN A 247 -4.96 17.88 -19.15
N ALA A 248 -5.84 16.97 -19.59
CA ALA A 248 -6.78 16.35 -18.66
C ALA A 248 -5.95 15.68 -17.57
N ASP A 249 -6.04 16.23 -16.37
CA ASP A 249 -5.75 15.48 -15.17
C ASP A 249 -6.47 14.13 -15.32
N GLU A 250 -5.72 13.04 -15.22
CA GLU A 250 -6.23 11.69 -15.38
C GLU A 250 -7.32 11.44 -14.35
N ILE A 251 -8.51 11.05 -14.85
CA ILE A 251 -9.73 10.90 -14.06
C ILE A 251 -9.92 9.41 -13.77
N TYR A 252 -9.98 9.05 -12.49
CA TYR A 252 -10.41 7.71 -12.09
C TYR A 252 -11.90 7.50 -12.35
N PHE A 253 -12.20 6.54 -13.21
CA PHE A 253 -13.56 6.05 -13.45
C PHE A 253 -13.89 4.84 -12.58
N ASP A 254 -15.19 4.57 -12.44
CA ASP A 254 -15.70 3.47 -11.63
C ASP A 254 -15.33 2.12 -12.29
N GLN A 255 -14.66 1.26 -11.53
CA GLN A 255 -14.16 -0.05 -11.98
C GLN A 255 -15.15 -1.19 -11.71
N GLY A 256 -16.09 -0.96 -10.81
CA GLY A 256 -17.13 -1.92 -10.46
C GLY A 256 -17.99 -1.40 -9.32
N VAL A 257 -18.99 -2.20 -8.96
CA VAL A 257 -19.91 -1.88 -7.87
C VAL A 257 -19.89 -3.00 -6.83
N ILE A 258 -20.10 -2.62 -5.58
CA ILE A 258 -20.36 -3.57 -4.49
C ILE A 258 -21.57 -3.11 -3.67
N PRO A 259 -22.37 -4.03 -3.13
CA PRO A 259 -23.41 -3.69 -2.17
C PRO A 259 -22.85 -2.97 -0.93
N ILE A 260 -23.57 -1.97 -0.42
CA ILE A 260 -23.13 -1.19 0.75
C ILE A 260 -22.87 -2.07 1.98
N ALA A 261 -23.66 -3.12 2.18
CA ALA A 261 -23.47 -4.08 3.26
C ALA A 261 -22.11 -4.83 3.15
N ILE A 262 -21.64 -5.07 1.93
CA ILE A 262 -20.33 -5.66 1.69
C ILE A 262 -19.23 -4.62 1.95
N ALA A 263 -19.41 -3.38 1.50
CA ALA A 263 -18.46 -2.29 1.76
C ALA A 263 -18.24 -2.05 3.27
N GLU A 264 -19.32 -2.06 4.06
CA GLU A 264 -19.26 -1.93 5.51
C GLU A 264 -18.58 -3.14 6.19
N LYS A 265 -18.78 -4.34 5.63
CA LYS A 265 -18.08 -5.54 6.09
C LYS A 265 -16.58 -5.45 5.80
N ILE A 266 -16.19 -5.01 4.60
CA ILE A 266 -14.78 -4.74 4.23
C ILE A 266 -14.17 -3.74 5.21
N LEU A 267 -14.83 -2.60 5.43
CA LEU A 267 -14.39 -1.57 6.38
C LEU A 267 -14.10 -2.14 7.77
N LYS A 268 -15.05 -2.91 8.33
CA LYS A 268 -14.90 -3.52 9.66
C LYS A 268 -13.77 -4.54 9.73
N LYS A 269 -13.47 -5.23 8.63
CA LYS A 269 -12.40 -6.24 8.57
C LYS A 269 -11.02 -5.60 8.44
N CYS A 270 -10.92 -4.53 7.66
CA CYS A 270 -9.69 -3.78 7.49
C CYS A 270 -9.24 -3.06 8.78
N ASP A 271 -10.19 -2.54 9.57
CA ASP A 271 -9.90 -1.94 10.88
C ASP A 271 -9.27 -2.95 11.87
N GLY A 272 -9.54 -4.24 11.68
CA GLY A 272 -8.98 -5.33 12.48
C GLY A 272 -7.59 -5.82 12.05
N SER A 273 -6.86 -5.08 11.20
CA SER A 273 -5.56 -5.49 10.62
C SER A 273 -5.61 -6.83 9.86
N ARG A 274 -6.79 -7.22 9.37
CA ARG A 274 -6.92 -8.42 8.54
C ARG A 274 -6.60 -8.08 7.09
N THR A 275 -6.05 -9.07 6.39
CA THR A 275 -5.93 -8.97 4.95
C THR A 275 -7.33 -9.01 4.34
N VAL A 276 -7.61 -8.14 3.38
CA VAL A 276 -8.87 -8.17 2.63
C VAL A 276 -8.55 -8.01 1.17
N ASN A 277 -9.04 -8.92 0.35
CA ASN A 277 -8.86 -8.86 -1.10
C ASN A 277 -10.19 -8.57 -1.78
N LEU A 278 -10.15 -7.75 -2.82
CA LEU A 278 -11.24 -7.50 -3.74
C LEU A 278 -10.96 -8.29 -5.01
N LEU A 279 -11.86 -9.21 -5.35
CA LEU A 279 -11.78 -10.01 -6.56
C LEU A 279 -12.57 -9.34 -7.68
N ARG A 280 -11.92 -9.15 -8.82
CA ARG A 280 -12.54 -8.73 -10.08
C ARG A 280 -12.64 -9.95 -10.99
N LYS A 281 -13.80 -10.19 -11.59
CA LYS A 281 -14.01 -11.24 -12.59
C LYS A 281 -14.19 -10.60 -13.96
N TYR A 282 -13.53 -11.14 -14.97
CA TYR A 282 -13.66 -10.73 -16.36
C TYR A 282 -14.56 -11.70 -17.13
N ASP A 283 -15.01 -11.30 -18.31
CA ASP A 283 -15.94 -12.07 -19.14
C ASP A 283 -15.35 -13.40 -19.63
N ASP A 284 -14.03 -13.48 -19.75
CA ASP A 284 -13.31 -14.72 -20.09
C ASP A 284 -13.17 -15.70 -18.90
N GLY A 285 -13.71 -15.34 -17.73
CA GLY A 285 -13.62 -16.10 -16.50
C GLY A 285 -12.30 -15.92 -15.75
N SER A 286 -11.38 -15.11 -16.27
CA SER A 286 -10.18 -14.72 -15.54
C SER A 286 -10.56 -13.87 -14.32
N THR A 287 -9.74 -13.95 -13.28
CA THR A 287 -9.96 -13.22 -12.04
C THR A 287 -8.70 -12.47 -11.64
N ASP A 288 -8.84 -11.19 -11.33
CA ASP A 288 -7.81 -10.39 -10.69
C ASP A 288 -8.14 -10.21 -9.20
N SER A 289 -7.12 -10.10 -8.36
CA SER A 289 -7.25 -9.99 -6.90
C SER A 289 -6.43 -8.82 -6.40
N HIS A 290 -7.11 -7.75 -6.00
CA HIS A 290 -6.47 -6.59 -5.40
C HIS A 290 -6.54 -6.63 -3.88
N THR A 291 -5.39 -6.57 -3.20
CA THR A 291 -5.34 -6.52 -1.73
C THR A 291 -5.65 -5.11 -1.23
N LEU A 292 -6.90 -4.89 -0.79
CA LEU A 292 -7.37 -3.61 -0.26
C LEU A 292 -6.67 -3.23 1.05
N CYS A 293 -6.50 -4.21 1.93
CA CYS A 293 -6.06 -3.97 3.30
C CYS A 293 -4.98 -4.97 3.70
N MET A 294 -3.89 -4.45 4.26
CA MET A 294 -2.81 -5.19 4.88
C MET A 294 -2.43 -4.47 6.20
N PRO A 295 -1.59 -5.06 7.07
CA PRO A 295 -1.02 -4.33 8.19
C PRO A 295 -0.38 -3.02 7.71
N GLY A 296 -0.89 -1.88 8.21
CA GLY A 296 -0.45 -0.54 7.80
C GLY A 296 -1.41 0.21 6.85
N THR A 297 -2.49 -0.42 6.38
CA THR A 297 -3.53 0.28 5.61
C THR A 297 -4.30 1.26 6.49
N SER A 298 -4.46 2.51 6.04
CA SER A 298 -5.32 3.50 6.69
C SER A 298 -6.70 3.49 6.04
N VAL A 299 -7.75 3.40 6.86
CA VAL A 299 -9.13 3.45 6.36
C VAL A 299 -9.82 4.70 6.87
N VAL A 300 -10.39 5.48 5.95
CA VAL A 300 -11.03 6.75 6.24
C VAL A 300 -12.46 6.74 5.71
N LYS A 301 -13.44 6.79 6.62
CA LYS A 301 -14.86 6.96 6.28
C LYS A 301 -15.24 8.43 6.40
N LYS A 302 -15.74 9.03 5.32
CA LYS A 302 -16.24 10.41 5.26
C LYS A 302 -17.70 10.40 4.83
N ASN A 303 -18.56 11.09 5.58
CA ASN A 303 -19.92 11.35 5.12
C ASN A 303 -19.86 12.53 4.14
N LEU A 304 -20.36 12.33 2.93
CA LEU A 304 -20.50 13.38 1.94
C LEU A 304 -21.73 14.21 2.31
N GLY A 305 -21.56 15.08 3.31
CA GLY A 305 -22.60 16.03 3.67
C GLY A 305 -22.82 16.97 2.50
N ASN A 306 -24.08 17.13 2.06
CA ASN A 306 -24.47 18.23 1.20
C ASN A 306 -24.01 19.51 1.89
N GLY A 307 -23.11 20.28 1.26
CA GLY A 307 -22.37 21.41 1.85
C GLY A 307 -23.22 22.62 2.31
N MET A 308 -24.45 22.42 2.74
CA MET A 308 -25.26 23.42 3.41
C MET A 308 -24.88 23.52 4.89
N ASP A 309 -24.61 24.75 5.32
CA ASP A 309 -24.20 25.15 6.66
C ASP A 309 -24.88 24.35 7.77
N SER A 310 -24.09 23.52 8.46
CA SER A 310 -24.51 22.52 9.44
C SER A 310 -25.13 23.08 10.73
N LYS A 311 -25.52 24.37 10.75
CA LYS A 311 -25.98 25.06 11.97
C LYS A 311 -27.48 24.93 12.25
N ASN A 312 -28.33 24.51 11.30
CA ASN A 312 -29.78 24.42 11.53
C ASN A 312 -30.45 23.05 11.27
N ILE A 313 -29.73 22.04 10.79
CA ILE A 313 -30.31 20.72 10.45
C ILE A 313 -30.02 19.69 11.55
N LYS A 314 -30.45 19.97 12.80
CA LYS A 314 -30.28 19.02 13.91
C LYS A 314 -31.57 18.41 14.45
N LYS A 315 -32.75 18.75 13.93
CA LYS A 315 -34.01 18.35 14.60
C LYS A 315 -34.91 17.35 13.88
N ASN A 316 -34.73 17.04 12.60
CA ASN A 316 -35.66 16.15 11.87
C ASN A 316 -34.94 15.15 10.93
N LYS A 317 -33.81 14.58 11.34
CA LYS A 317 -33.21 13.48 10.56
C LYS A 317 -34.00 12.20 10.86
N ARG A 318 -34.85 11.78 9.93
CA ARG A 318 -35.56 10.50 10.01
C ARG A 318 -34.51 9.38 9.89
N GLU A 319 -34.53 8.45 10.84
CA GLU A 319 -33.74 7.22 10.76
C GLU A 319 -34.17 6.45 9.50
N GLY A 320 -33.25 6.27 8.54
CA GLY A 320 -33.48 5.43 7.36
C GLY A 320 -33.05 6.00 6.01
N GLU A 321 -32.67 7.28 5.92
CA GLU A 321 -32.09 7.80 4.68
C GLU A 321 -30.58 7.56 4.68
N ASN A 322 -30.14 6.62 3.85
CA ASN A 322 -28.72 6.27 3.71
C ASN A 322 -27.98 7.46 3.13
N GLU A 323 -27.24 8.18 3.97
CA GLU A 323 -26.41 9.30 3.53
C GLU A 323 -25.32 8.82 2.57
N ASN A 324 -25.01 9.65 1.58
CA ASN A 324 -23.88 9.42 0.70
C ASN A 324 -22.59 9.33 1.53
N GLN A 325 -21.86 8.25 1.37
CA GLN A 325 -20.64 7.95 2.13
C GLN A 325 -19.49 7.68 1.18
N MET A 326 -18.31 8.17 1.55
CA MET A 326 -17.07 7.84 0.89
C MET A 326 -16.19 7.06 1.86
N ILE A 327 -15.73 5.88 1.46
CA ILE A 327 -14.76 5.08 2.22
C ILE A 327 -13.47 5.06 1.40
N SER A 328 -12.35 5.45 2.00
CA SER A 328 -11.04 5.47 1.33
C SER A 328 -10.08 4.54 2.06
N PHE A 329 -9.42 3.68 1.30
CA PHE A 329 -8.39 2.75 1.75
C PHE A 329 -7.06 3.23 1.18
N VAL A 330 -6.08 3.46 2.05
CA VAL A 330 -4.75 3.93 1.65
C VAL A 330 -3.72 2.90 2.10
N THR A 331 -3.09 2.23 1.13
CA THR A 331 -2.06 1.20 1.35
C THR A 331 -0.76 1.63 0.67
N GLY A 332 0.16 2.20 1.44
CA GLY A 332 1.40 2.75 0.89
C GLY A 332 1.16 3.97 0.00
N ARG A 333 1.31 3.81 -1.32
CA ARG A 333 1.06 4.87 -2.33
C ARG A 333 -0.24 4.66 -3.10
N GLU A 334 -0.89 3.52 -2.92
CA GLU A 334 -2.12 3.19 -3.62
C GLU A 334 -3.32 3.62 -2.77
N GLU A 335 -4.28 4.27 -3.42
CA GLU A 335 -5.54 4.69 -2.81
C GLU A 335 -6.70 4.04 -3.57
N THR A 336 -7.63 3.46 -2.81
CA THR A 336 -8.87 2.87 -3.33
C THR A 336 -10.06 3.49 -2.61
N HIS A 337 -11.01 4.03 -3.36
CA HIS A 337 -12.18 4.74 -2.86
C HIS A 337 -13.46 3.98 -3.21
N PHE A 338 -14.40 4.02 -2.27
CA PHE A 338 -15.74 3.48 -2.39
C PHE A 338 -16.71 4.65 -2.20
N GLU A 339 -17.49 4.94 -3.23
CA GLU A 339 -18.47 6.02 -3.22
C GLU A 339 -19.86 5.40 -3.21
N CYS A 340 -20.50 5.46 -2.04
CA CYS A 340 -21.77 4.80 -1.75
C CYS A 340 -22.95 5.76 -1.91
N ASP A 341 -23.94 5.35 -2.70
CA ASP A 341 -25.17 6.12 -3.02
C ASP A 341 -26.44 5.44 -2.49
N GLY A 342 -26.31 4.80 -1.32
CA GLY A 342 -27.41 4.30 -0.52
C GLY A 342 -27.56 2.78 -0.56
N LYS A 343 -27.51 2.14 -1.72
CA LYS A 343 -27.58 0.67 -1.84
C LYS A 343 -26.27 0.03 -2.27
N GLU A 344 -25.53 0.72 -3.12
CA GLU A 344 -24.31 0.22 -3.75
C GLU A 344 -23.21 1.26 -3.56
N CYS A 345 -21.97 0.81 -3.73
CA CYS A 345 -20.77 1.61 -3.68
C CYS A 345 -19.98 1.36 -4.95
N ALA A 346 -19.76 2.42 -5.73
CA ALA A 346 -18.81 2.36 -6.84
C ALA A 346 -17.39 2.37 -6.29
N VAL A 347 -16.55 1.50 -6.85
CA VAL A 347 -15.15 1.36 -6.46
C VAL A 347 -14.25 1.96 -7.55
N TYR A 348 -13.29 2.80 -7.16
CA TYR A 348 -12.31 3.40 -8.06
C TYR A 348 -11.02 3.72 -7.30
N GLY A 349 -9.93 3.98 -8.03
CA GLY A 349 -8.65 4.40 -7.45
C GLY A 349 -7.47 3.71 -8.11
N GLY A 350 -6.26 4.20 -7.83
CA GLY A 350 -5.02 3.76 -8.47
C GLY A 350 -4.67 2.30 -8.18
N GLY A 351 -5.01 1.79 -6.99
CA GLY A 351 -4.76 0.38 -6.67
C GLY A 351 -5.53 -0.61 -7.56
N LEU A 352 -6.61 -0.15 -8.20
CA LEU A 352 -7.46 -0.98 -9.06
C LEU A 352 -7.09 -0.91 -10.55
N LEU A 353 -6.11 -0.09 -10.91
CA LEU A 353 -5.61 -0.02 -12.27
C LEU A 353 -4.64 -1.17 -12.52
N GLN A 354 -4.77 -1.78 -13.70
CA GLN A 354 -3.98 -2.92 -14.13
C GLN A 354 -2.63 -2.45 -14.66
N ARG A 355 -1.56 -3.14 -14.28
CA ARG A 355 -0.19 -2.86 -14.68
C ARG A 355 0.12 -3.43 -16.05
N ALA A 356 1.29 -3.08 -16.60
CA ALA A 356 1.73 -3.60 -17.89
C ALA A 356 1.79 -5.15 -17.87
N GLY A 357 1.09 -5.78 -18.81
CA GLY A 357 0.95 -7.24 -18.94
C GLY A 357 -0.30 -7.83 -18.28
N GLU A 358 -1.06 -7.06 -17.50
CA GLU A 358 -2.26 -7.52 -16.81
C GLU A 358 -3.53 -7.41 -17.69
N PRO A 359 -4.56 -8.25 -17.46
CA PRO A 359 -5.77 -8.27 -18.28
C PRO A 359 -6.64 -7.03 -18.02
N CYS A 360 -7.19 -6.47 -19.10
CA CYS A 360 -8.09 -5.31 -19.06
C CYS A 360 -9.34 -5.54 -19.88
N ASP A 361 -10.43 -4.85 -19.54
CA ASP A 361 -11.67 -4.93 -20.31
C ASP A 361 -11.70 -3.87 -21.42
N ILE A 362 -11.64 -4.32 -22.67
CA ILE A 362 -11.61 -3.48 -23.87
C ILE A 362 -12.88 -2.62 -23.96
N SER A 363 -14.01 -3.10 -23.43
CA SER A 363 -15.27 -2.33 -23.42
C SER A 363 -15.18 -1.05 -22.59
N ARG A 364 -14.19 -0.99 -21.69
CA ARG A 364 -13.88 0.15 -20.82
C ARG A 364 -12.77 1.04 -21.41
N GLY A 365 -12.19 0.65 -22.54
CA GLY A 365 -11.05 1.34 -23.15
C GLY A 365 -9.84 1.36 -22.20
N ASN A 366 -9.17 2.50 -22.10
CA ASN A 366 -7.90 2.61 -21.36
C ASN A 366 -8.08 2.82 -19.85
N ALA A 367 -9.31 2.95 -19.37
CA ALA A 367 -9.57 3.29 -17.96
C ALA A 367 -9.23 2.14 -16.99
N ASP A 368 -9.03 0.92 -17.50
CA ASP A 368 -8.68 -0.24 -16.69
C ASP A 368 -7.17 -0.32 -16.42
N CYS A 369 -6.35 0.39 -17.20
CA CYS A 369 -4.90 0.31 -17.12
C CYS A 369 -4.31 1.49 -16.33
N GLU A 370 -3.13 1.28 -15.75
CA GLU A 370 -2.33 2.33 -15.09
C GLU A 370 -1.95 3.44 -16.09
N ASP A 371 -1.67 4.64 -15.59
CA ASP A 371 -1.33 5.80 -16.40
C ASP A 371 -0.30 5.51 -17.50
N GLY A 372 -0.61 5.96 -18.72
CA GLY A 372 0.23 5.75 -19.89
C GLY A 372 0.15 4.35 -20.50
N LEU A 373 -0.67 3.45 -19.94
CA LEU A 373 -1.01 2.17 -20.53
C LEU A 373 -2.35 2.24 -21.27
N VAL A 374 -2.54 1.32 -22.20
CA VAL A 374 -3.72 1.19 -23.05
C VAL A 374 -4.09 -0.27 -23.13
N CYS A 375 -5.38 -0.52 -23.14
CA CYS A 375 -5.91 -1.86 -23.26
C CYS A 375 -5.86 -2.30 -24.73
N ILE A 376 -4.92 -3.20 -25.07
CA ILE A 376 -4.73 -3.69 -26.45
C ILE A 376 -5.14 -5.16 -26.56
N VAL A 377 -5.72 -5.54 -27.70
CA VAL A 377 -6.03 -6.94 -28.01
C VAL A 377 -4.80 -7.56 -28.66
N PRO A 378 -4.16 -8.60 -28.07
CA PRO A 378 -3.02 -9.23 -28.69
C PRO A 378 -3.41 -9.88 -30.03
N PRO A 379 -2.57 -9.75 -31.08
CA PRO A 379 -2.86 -10.34 -32.38
C PRO A 379 -2.96 -11.87 -32.25
N GLY A 380 -4.04 -12.45 -32.78
CA GLY A 380 -4.34 -13.88 -32.69
C GLY A 380 -5.53 -14.24 -31.78
N ASN A 381 -6.00 -13.34 -30.93
CA ASN A 381 -7.19 -13.53 -30.09
C ASN A 381 -8.46 -12.90 -30.70
N VAL A 382 -8.75 -13.22 -31.97
CA VAL A 382 -9.74 -12.49 -32.78
C VAL A 382 -11.20 -12.86 -32.45
N GLN A 383 -11.49 -13.85 -31.60
CA GLN A 383 -12.80 -14.52 -31.69
C GLN A 383 -13.86 -14.36 -30.60
N SER A 384 -13.64 -13.74 -29.44
CA SER A 384 -14.78 -13.43 -28.53
C SER A 384 -14.45 -12.73 -27.22
N SER A 385 -13.19 -12.63 -26.80
CA SER A 385 -12.88 -12.06 -25.49
C SER A 385 -12.89 -10.54 -25.55
N TRP A 386 -13.78 -9.92 -24.76
CA TRP A 386 -13.70 -8.49 -24.42
C TRP A 386 -12.49 -8.16 -23.52
N THR A 387 -11.62 -9.14 -23.27
CA THR A 387 -10.37 -8.99 -22.54
C THR A 387 -9.20 -8.63 -23.46
N GLY A 388 -8.52 -7.54 -23.16
CA GLY A 388 -7.22 -7.15 -23.70
C GLY A 388 -6.13 -7.28 -22.64
N ILE A 389 -4.94 -6.79 -22.96
CA ILE A 389 -3.80 -6.69 -22.03
C ILE A 389 -3.40 -5.22 -21.94
N CYS A 390 -3.18 -4.73 -20.72
CA CYS A 390 -2.60 -3.41 -20.53
C CYS A 390 -1.17 -3.41 -21.04
N SER A 391 -0.91 -2.71 -22.11
CA SER A 391 0.43 -2.47 -22.61
C SER A 391 0.70 -0.99 -22.53
N MET A 392 1.96 -0.60 -22.36
CA MET A 392 2.34 0.73 -22.82
C MET A 392 1.93 0.75 -24.29
N LEU A 393 1.10 1.72 -24.69
CA LEU A 393 1.22 2.15 -26.08
C LEU A 393 2.68 2.53 -26.16
N ALA A 394 3.47 1.73 -26.85
CA ALA A 394 4.74 2.20 -27.33
C ALA A 394 4.37 3.47 -28.10
N ALA A 395 4.70 4.60 -27.47
CA ALA A 395 3.84 5.77 -27.42
C ALA A 395 3.68 6.35 -28.82
N ASN A 396 2.61 5.97 -29.53
CA ASN A 396 2.53 6.14 -30.98
C ASN A 396 3.88 5.83 -31.62
N ASP A 397 4.36 4.59 -31.56
CA ASP A 397 5.60 4.11 -32.20
C ASP A 397 6.03 5.09 -33.29
N PRO A 398 6.95 6.01 -32.98
CA PRO A 398 7.08 7.22 -33.78
C PRO A 398 7.41 6.83 -35.21
N TRP A 399 6.87 7.58 -36.15
CA TRP A 399 7.17 7.37 -37.54
C TRP A 399 8.58 7.89 -37.80
N TYR A 400 9.40 7.11 -38.48
CA TYR A 400 10.70 7.54 -38.97
C TYR A 400 10.80 7.27 -40.46
N VAL A 401 11.77 7.92 -41.08
CA VAL A 401 12.03 7.73 -42.51
C VAL A 401 12.96 6.54 -42.66
N ASP A 402 12.47 5.49 -43.30
CA ASP A 402 13.33 4.47 -43.88
C ASP A 402 13.95 5.08 -45.14
N TRP A 403 15.16 5.60 -45.02
CA TRP A 403 15.90 6.22 -46.12
C TRP A 403 16.31 5.24 -47.22
N GLU A 404 16.38 3.93 -46.94
CA GLU A 404 16.69 2.93 -47.96
C GLU A 404 15.50 2.76 -48.90
N ASN A 405 14.30 2.62 -48.34
CA ASN A 405 13.06 2.42 -49.09
C ASN A 405 12.33 3.73 -49.43
N HIS A 406 12.82 4.86 -48.91
CA HIS A 406 12.24 6.20 -49.05
C HIS A 406 10.76 6.24 -48.64
N ASN A 407 10.43 5.58 -47.53
CA ASN A 407 9.07 5.46 -46.98
C ASN A 407 9.06 5.82 -45.50
N CYS A 408 7.93 6.33 -45.01
CA CYS A 408 7.73 6.54 -43.59
C CYS A 408 7.20 5.25 -42.95
N VAL A 409 7.95 4.71 -41.99
CA VAL A 409 7.65 3.48 -41.29
C VAL A 409 7.50 3.76 -39.80
N GLN A 410 6.70 2.95 -39.12
CA GLN A 410 6.39 3.09 -37.72
C GLN A 410 7.43 2.34 -36.87
N ASP A 411 7.88 2.92 -35.76
CA ASP A 411 8.85 2.34 -34.81
C ASP A 411 8.28 1.15 -34.01
N CYS A 412 7.89 0.09 -34.72
CA CYS A 412 7.34 -1.13 -34.14
C CYS A 412 8.08 -2.37 -34.63
N ASP A 413 7.93 -3.49 -33.92
CA ASP A 413 8.51 -4.78 -34.32
C ASP A 413 8.06 -5.14 -35.73
N ALA A 414 9.02 -5.30 -36.65
CA ALA A 414 8.77 -5.64 -38.05
C ALA A 414 7.94 -6.94 -38.23
N ARG A 415 7.90 -7.82 -37.21
CA ARG A 415 7.08 -9.04 -37.21
C ARG A 415 5.58 -8.76 -37.11
N LEU A 416 5.17 -7.59 -36.62
CA LEU A 416 3.76 -7.22 -36.49
C LEU A 416 3.10 -6.91 -37.84
N GLY A 417 3.89 -6.78 -38.92
CA GLY A 417 3.41 -6.46 -40.25
C GLY A 417 2.90 -5.02 -40.38
N GLY A 418 2.29 -4.69 -41.53
CA GLY A 418 1.88 -3.32 -41.83
C GLY A 418 3.06 -2.40 -42.14
N ASN A 419 3.00 -1.14 -41.69
CA ASN A 419 4.05 -0.15 -41.93
C ASN A 419 5.17 -0.18 -40.87
N CYS A 420 5.33 -1.26 -40.10
CA CYS A 420 6.38 -1.37 -39.08
C CYS A 420 7.77 -1.49 -39.71
N GLY A 421 8.66 -0.56 -39.38
CA GLY A 421 10.04 -0.51 -39.88
C GLY A 421 11.04 -1.34 -39.07
N GLY A 422 10.63 -1.88 -37.92
CA GLY A 422 11.54 -2.40 -36.91
C GLY A 422 11.81 -1.38 -35.82
N VAL A 423 12.08 -1.89 -34.61
CA VAL A 423 12.33 -1.07 -33.42
C VAL A 423 13.66 -0.32 -33.58
N VAL A 424 13.61 1.01 -33.55
CA VAL A 424 14.74 1.92 -33.53
C VAL A 424 15.45 1.77 -32.19
N SER A 425 16.35 0.79 -32.11
CA SER A 425 17.25 0.70 -30.96
C SER A 425 18.25 1.85 -30.99
N ASP A 426 18.61 2.39 -29.82
CA ASP A 426 19.56 3.51 -29.59
C ASP A 426 20.94 3.39 -30.28
N LYS A 427 21.20 2.30 -31.01
CA LYS A 427 22.48 1.99 -31.68
C LYS A 427 22.48 2.18 -33.19
N VAL A 428 21.35 2.49 -33.83
CA VAL A 428 21.30 2.72 -35.28
C VAL A 428 21.26 4.22 -35.57
N GLN A 429 22.40 4.76 -36.01
CA GLN A 429 22.72 6.20 -36.06
C GLN A 429 22.04 7.02 -37.17
N ASN A 430 21.01 6.51 -37.87
CA ASN A 430 20.49 7.14 -39.09
C ASN A 430 19.03 7.60 -39.04
N TYR A 431 18.38 7.52 -37.88
CA TYR A 431 17.00 8.00 -37.70
C TYR A 431 17.03 9.26 -36.83
N ASP A 432 17.45 10.39 -37.42
CA ASP A 432 17.68 11.64 -36.68
C ASP A 432 16.40 12.29 -36.13
N GLU A 433 15.23 11.93 -36.66
CA GLU A 433 13.95 12.54 -36.31
C GLU A 433 12.81 11.52 -36.28
N LEU A 434 11.97 11.63 -35.24
CA LEU A 434 10.82 10.80 -34.95
C LEU A 434 9.55 11.66 -35.03
N TYR A 435 8.53 11.20 -35.74
CA TYR A 435 7.30 11.95 -36.06
C TYR A 435 6.06 11.31 -35.41
N ALA A 436 5.14 12.14 -34.94
CA ALA A 436 3.92 11.66 -34.27
C ALA A 436 2.90 10.98 -35.20
N SER A 437 3.01 11.20 -36.52
CA SER A 437 2.13 10.57 -37.51
C SER A 437 2.85 10.33 -38.84
N HIS A 438 2.36 9.35 -39.59
CA HIS A 438 2.83 9.02 -40.93
C HIS A 438 2.79 10.24 -41.86
N ASP A 439 1.69 11.00 -41.86
CA ASP A 439 1.52 12.16 -42.73
C ASP A 439 2.52 13.28 -42.40
N MET A 440 2.86 13.44 -41.12
CA MET A 440 3.85 14.40 -40.67
C MET A 440 5.27 13.99 -41.11
N CYS A 441 5.61 12.70 -40.99
CA CYS A 441 6.86 12.16 -41.52
C CYS A 441 6.97 12.37 -43.04
N CYS A 442 5.93 12.00 -43.79
CA CYS A 442 5.90 12.12 -45.25
C CYS A 442 6.00 13.58 -45.71
N SER A 443 5.23 14.48 -45.11
CA SER A 443 5.17 15.89 -45.51
C SER A 443 6.45 16.66 -45.16
N LEU A 444 7.14 16.31 -44.07
CA LEU A 444 8.37 16.99 -43.66
C LEU A 444 9.60 16.45 -44.38
N MET A 445 9.74 15.12 -44.48
CA MET A 445 10.98 14.50 -44.96
C MET A 445 10.92 13.99 -46.39
N LEU A 446 9.74 13.60 -46.87
CA LEU A 446 9.55 13.01 -48.19
C LEU A 446 8.70 13.90 -49.10
N SER A 447 8.66 15.21 -48.84
CA SER A 447 7.89 16.20 -49.62
C SER A 447 8.21 16.19 -51.12
N TRP A 448 9.43 15.81 -51.50
CA TRP A 448 9.89 15.71 -52.89
C TRP A 448 9.33 14.49 -53.64
N LYS A 449 8.82 13.46 -52.93
CA LYS A 449 8.23 12.25 -53.52
C LYS A 449 6.76 12.45 -53.96
N GLY A 450 6.18 13.63 -53.74
CA GLY A 450 4.82 13.94 -54.18
C GLY A 450 3.75 13.06 -53.52
N LYS A 451 2.65 12.78 -54.23
CA LYS A 451 1.52 11.98 -53.69
C LYS A 451 1.85 10.49 -53.47
N GLU A 452 3.01 10.01 -53.85
CA GLU A 452 3.42 8.59 -53.66
C GLU A 452 3.74 8.23 -52.21
N CYS A 453 3.82 9.19 -51.28
CA CYS A 453 3.88 8.89 -49.85
C CYS A 453 2.47 8.60 -49.26
N VAL A 454 1.42 8.51 -50.09
CA VAL A 454 0.05 8.22 -49.66
C VAL A 454 -0.19 6.72 -49.81
N ARG A 455 -0.14 5.99 -48.68
CA ARG A 455 -0.57 4.60 -48.47
C ARG A 455 -0.74 3.75 -49.75
N ASP A 456 0.15 2.80 -49.97
CA ASP A 456 -0.04 1.64 -50.86
C ASP A 456 -1.15 0.67 -50.39
N ALA A 457 -2.21 1.18 -49.75
CA ALA A 457 -3.40 0.40 -49.43
C ALA A 457 -4.15 -0.05 -50.70
N GLU A 458 -3.90 0.56 -51.86
CA GLU A 458 -4.46 0.13 -53.15
C GLU A 458 -3.69 -1.04 -53.79
N ALA A 459 -2.43 -1.29 -53.43
CA ALA A 459 -1.65 -2.40 -54.00
C ALA A 459 -2.10 -3.79 -53.52
N LEU A 460 -2.98 -3.87 -52.51
CA LEU A 460 -3.56 -5.14 -52.04
C LEU A 460 -4.88 -5.52 -52.73
N MET A 461 -5.53 -4.60 -53.47
CA MET A 461 -6.74 -4.94 -54.25
C MET A 461 -6.44 -5.51 -55.64
N ASP A 462 -5.25 -5.26 -56.19
CA ASP A 462 -4.87 -5.78 -57.52
C ASP A 462 -4.38 -7.25 -57.52
N LEU A 463 -4.32 -7.90 -56.35
CA LEU A 463 -4.00 -9.33 -56.24
C LEU A 463 -5.22 -10.26 -56.08
N VAL A 464 -6.45 -9.73 -56.17
CA VAL A 464 -7.68 -10.54 -56.06
C VAL A 464 -8.26 -10.94 -57.42
N ASP A 465 -7.72 -10.45 -58.54
CA ASP A 465 -8.33 -10.64 -59.87
C ASP A 465 -7.51 -11.51 -60.84
N ASP A 466 -6.93 -12.61 -60.36
CA ASP A 466 -6.47 -13.69 -61.26
C ASP A 466 -6.97 -15.08 -60.87
N SER A 467 -8.13 -15.38 -61.45
CA SER A 467 -8.54 -16.64 -62.04
C SER A 467 -7.95 -17.96 -61.48
N SER A 468 -8.78 -18.72 -60.73
CA SER A 468 -9.11 -20.14 -61.02
C SER A 468 -9.83 -20.84 -59.85
N SER A 469 -11.17 -20.87 -59.87
CA SER A 469 -11.92 -21.99 -59.26
C SER A 469 -13.33 -22.11 -59.84
N PRO A 470 -13.85 -23.34 -60.08
CA PRO A 470 -14.86 -23.59 -61.10
C PRO A 470 -16.31 -23.49 -60.58
N TYR A 471 -17.18 -23.01 -61.46
CA TYR A 471 -18.61 -23.32 -61.57
C TYR A 471 -19.36 -23.81 -60.32
N LEU A 472 -20.15 -22.90 -59.72
CA LEU A 472 -21.42 -23.27 -59.11
C LEU A 472 -22.55 -22.53 -59.86
N SER A 473 -23.38 -23.32 -60.52
CA SER A 473 -24.50 -22.88 -61.34
C SER A 473 -25.64 -22.33 -60.49
N LYS A 474 -26.37 -21.39 -61.07
CA LYS A 474 -27.47 -20.59 -60.51
C LYS A 474 -28.77 -21.37 -60.23
N SER A 475 -28.73 -22.68 -60.00
CA SER A 475 -29.92 -23.55 -59.97
C SER A 475 -30.11 -24.41 -58.71
N GLN A 476 -29.48 -24.10 -57.58
CA GLN A 476 -29.70 -24.84 -56.32
C GLN A 476 -30.00 -23.91 -55.14
N CYS A 477 -31.14 -23.22 -55.21
CA CYS A 477 -31.77 -22.59 -54.05
C CYS A 477 -33.21 -23.08 -53.89
N TRP A 478 -33.47 -24.38 -54.06
CA TRP A 478 -34.76 -25.00 -53.75
C TRP A 478 -34.50 -26.42 -53.27
N GLN A 479 -34.07 -26.58 -52.01
CA GLN A 479 -34.26 -27.81 -51.22
C GLN A 479 -33.65 -27.66 -49.81
N SER A 480 -34.30 -26.85 -48.97
CA SER A 480 -34.38 -27.13 -47.54
C SER A 480 -35.57 -26.37 -46.99
N GLY A 481 -36.59 -27.11 -46.58
CA GLY A 481 -37.84 -26.56 -46.08
C GLY A 481 -37.63 -25.76 -44.80
N SER A 482 -37.93 -24.47 -44.87
CA SER A 482 -38.31 -23.66 -43.72
C SER A 482 -39.25 -22.56 -44.23
N ASP A 483 -40.51 -22.69 -43.85
CA ASP A 483 -41.63 -21.88 -44.33
C ASP A 483 -41.47 -20.39 -44.00
N CYS A 484 -41.48 -19.53 -45.01
CA CYS A 484 -41.69 -18.09 -44.85
C CYS A 484 -43.16 -17.78 -45.14
N TYR A 485 -43.94 -17.41 -44.12
CA TYR A 485 -45.34 -17.00 -44.29
C TYR A 485 -45.45 -15.49 -44.55
N ASN A 486 -46.07 -15.11 -45.67
CA ASN A 486 -46.37 -13.73 -46.02
C ASN A 486 -47.75 -13.34 -45.44
N ARG A 487 -47.78 -12.37 -44.52
CA ARG A 487 -49.00 -11.67 -44.10
C ARG A 487 -48.76 -10.17 -44.23
N GLY A 488 -49.31 -9.58 -45.29
CA GLY A 488 -49.59 -8.13 -45.32
C GLY A 488 -48.44 -7.20 -45.70
N GLY A 489 -47.52 -7.62 -46.57
CA GLY A 489 -46.65 -6.67 -47.28
C GLY A 489 -45.44 -6.12 -46.51
N GLN A 490 -45.03 -6.76 -45.41
CA GLN A 490 -43.73 -6.54 -44.79
C GLN A 490 -42.99 -7.87 -44.65
N PHE A 491 -41.78 -7.94 -45.20
CA PHE A 491 -40.85 -9.05 -44.98
C PHE A 491 -40.03 -8.76 -43.72
N THR A 492 -40.12 -9.63 -42.72
CA THR A 492 -39.20 -9.64 -41.57
C THR A 492 -38.22 -10.79 -41.76
N CYS A 493 -36.93 -10.48 -41.87
CA CYS A 493 -35.86 -11.48 -41.87
C CYS A 493 -35.28 -11.64 -40.46
N CYS A 494 -35.14 -12.90 -40.02
CA CYS A 494 -34.27 -13.25 -38.91
C CYS A 494 -32.80 -12.97 -39.30
N SER A 495 -32.13 -12.19 -38.45
CA SER A 495 -30.67 -12.07 -38.31
C SER A 495 -29.83 -11.96 -39.60
N GLY A 496 -29.46 -10.73 -39.96
CA GLY A 496 -28.35 -10.50 -40.88
C GLY A 496 -28.43 -9.15 -41.59
N ILE A 497 -27.46 -8.28 -41.33
CA ILE A 497 -27.29 -6.96 -41.93
C ILE A 497 -26.85 -7.14 -43.39
N CYS A 498 -27.61 -6.61 -44.36
CA CYS A 498 -27.13 -6.41 -45.74
C CYS A 498 -26.91 -4.91 -45.99
N TYR A 499 -25.72 -4.57 -46.49
CA TYR A 499 -25.41 -3.24 -46.99
C TYR A 499 -26.13 -2.97 -48.33
N ASP A 500 -26.78 -1.83 -48.41
CA ASP A 500 -27.76 -1.43 -49.42
C ASP A 500 -27.12 -0.86 -50.71
N LYS A 501 -26.12 -1.53 -51.27
CA LYS A 501 -25.55 -1.14 -52.58
C LYS A 501 -25.13 -2.36 -53.39
N MET A 502 -26.09 -2.94 -54.11
CA MET A 502 -25.95 -3.44 -55.49
C MET A 502 -27.20 -4.24 -55.85
N CYS A 503 -28.23 -3.53 -56.31
CA CYS A 503 -29.32 -4.09 -57.11
C CYS A 503 -29.66 -3.07 -58.20
N GLN A 504 -28.91 -3.11 -59.30
CA GLN A 504 -29.38 -2.76 -60.64
C GLN A 504 -29.05 -3.90 -61.59
#